data_AF-X0T1G6-F1
#
_entry.id   AF-X0T1G6-F1
#
_cell.length_a   1.000
_cell.length_b   1.000
_cell.length_c   1.000
_cell.angle_alpha   90.00
_cell.angle_beta   90.00
_cell.angle_gamma   90.00
#
_symmetry.space_group_name_H-M   'P 1'
#
loop_
_entity.id
_entity.type
_entity.pdbx_description
1 polymer ?
#
loop_
_entity_poly.entity_id
_entity_poly.type
_entity_poly.pdbx_seq_one_letter_code
_entity_poly.pdbx_strand_id
1 'polypeptide(L)'
;IASSVGLALMATRLHSWPKDRRAGMAVFFSQVGYKPTSEWKEEIIFWDPLNSTAVPGSIAPGVPAVSKSVTMTNQIPRALAKPMSENGPLATVFPDGTKTTIPPNRDPREVFADWLIRPKNPWFARAIVNRTWAWAMGRGIIHEPDDIRKDNPPSNPELLAYLEKELVSSGYDLKHLKRLIFTSTAYQFSSIPRSKGPQARANFASYLLRRVEAEVLIDALNEITGSSDLYTSAVPEPFTYIPKGMPAVALPDGSITSSFLSLFGRSARATGMENERV
;
A
#
# COMPACT_ATOMS: atom_id res chain seq x y z
N ILE A 1 3.17 -11.33 2.75
CA ILE A 1 3.01 -10.20 3.71
C ILE A 1 4.34 -9.55 4.08
N ALA A 2 5.29 -10.24 4.74
CA ALA A 2 6.55 -9.64 5.20
C ALA A 2 7.33 -8.90 4.10
N SER A 3 7.39 -9.46 2.88
CA SER A 3 8.00 -8.79 1.73
C SER A 3 7.27 -7.50 1.33
N SER A 4 5.94 -7.54 1.26
CA SER A 4 5.11 -6.38 0.93
C SER A 4 5.25 -5.27 1.96
N VAL A 5 5.32 -5.62 3.25
CA VAL A 5 5.55 -4.69 4.36
C VAL A 5 6.94 -4.07 4.29
N GLY A 6 7.98 -4.89 4.08
CA GLY A 6 9.35 -4.40 3.90
C GLY A 6 9.46 -3.41 2.73
N LEU A 7 8.75 -3.67 1.63
CA LEU A 7 8.75 -2.78 0.47
C LEU A 7 7.92 -1.52 0.71
N ALA A 8 6.63 -1.66 1.03
CA ALA A 8 5.70 -0.54 1.05
C ALA A 8 5.88 0.40 2.25
N LEU A 9 6.25 -0.14 3.42
CA LEU A 9 6.32 0.64 4.66
C LEU A 9 7.75 0.98 5.07
N MET A 10 8.71 0.24 4.53
CA MET A 10 10.12 0.42 4.87
C MET A 10 11.01 0.71 3.67
N ALA A 11 10.50 0.62 2.44
CA ALA A 11 11.25 0.83 1.22
C ALA A 11 12.55 -0.02 1.16
N THR A 12 12.49 -1.25 1.69
CA THR A 12 13.61 -2.19 1.70
C THR A 12 13.21 -3.56 1.16
N ARG A 13 14.13 -4.22 0.44
CA ARG A 13 13.90 -5.56 -0.08
C ARG A 13 14.19 -6.62 0.99
N LEU A 14 13.24 -7.53 1.24
CA LEU A 14 13.38 -8.52 2.31
C LEU A 14 14.65 -9.39 2.20
N HIS A 15 15.10 -9.70 0.98
CA HIS A 15 16.29 -10.55 0.77
C HIS A 15 17.61 -9.92 1.23
N SER A 16 17.68 -8.60 1.37
CA SER A 16 18.88 -7.90 1.85
C SER A 16 19.05 -8.00 3.37
N TRP A 17 18.02 -8.49 4.09
CA TRP A 17 18.06 -8.60 5.55
C TRP A 17 18.78 -9.87 6.03
N PRO A 18 19.46 -9.80 7.20
CA PRO A 18 19.99 -10.99 7.87
C PRO A 18 18.92 -12.07 8.07
N LYS A 19 19.33 -13.36 8.03
CA LYS A 19 18.39 -14.50 8.13
C LYS A 19 17.54 -14.45 9.40
N ASP A 20 18.16 -14.13 10.54
CA ASP A 20 17.47 -14.06 11.83
C ASP A 20 16.41 -12.95 11.87
N ARG A 21 16.71 -11.81 11.24
CA ARG A 21 15.77 -10.68 11.10
C ARG A 21 14.57 -11.05 10.22
N ARG A 22 14.82 -11.76 9.12
CA ARG A 22 13.74 -12.26 8.25
C ARG A 22 12.86 -13.28 8.99
N ALA A 23 13.47 -14.20 9.72
CA ALA A 23 12.75 -15.19 10.51
C ALA A 23 11.88 -14.51 11.57
N GLY A 24 12.42 -13.54 12.32
CA GLY A 24 11.66 -12.77 13.31
C GLY A 24 10.47 -12.02 12.72
N MET A 25 10.63 -11.43 11.53
CA MET A 25 9.52 -10.79 10.81
C MET A 25 8.48 -11.79 10.30
N ALA A 26 8.91 -12.97 9.87
CA ALA A 26 7.99 -14.02 9.45
C ALA A 26 7.13 -14.52 10.62
N VAL A 27 7.71 -14.66 11.82
CA VAL A 27 6.96 -15.00 13.06
C VAL A 27 5.91 -13.94 13.38
N PHE A 28 6.24 -12.66 13.17
CA PHE A 28 5.30 -11.58 13.40
C PHE A 28 4.03 -11.70 12.53
N PHE A 29 4.18 -12.07 11.26
CA PHE A 29 3.07 -12.25 10.33
C PHE A 29 2.55 -13.69 10.23
N SER A 30 3.05 -14.64 11.03
CA SER A 30 2.63 -16.04 10.97
C SER A 30 1.27 -16.31 11.61
N GLN A 31 0.77 -15.36 12.40
CA GLN A 31 -0.56 -15.41 13.03
C GLN A 31 -1.58 -14.53 12.31
N VAL A 32 -1.29 -14.17 11.07
CA VAL A 32 -2.23 -13.45 10.23
C VAL A 32 -2.96 -14.48 9.38
N GLY A 33 -4.25 -14.63 9.68
CA GLY A 33 -5.16 -15.47 8.91
C GLY A 33 -5.83 -14.69 7.80
N TYR A 34 -6.22 -15.43 6.78
CA TYR A 34 -7.06 -14.94 5.70
C TYR A 34 -8.36 -15.71 5.77
N LYS A 35 -9.47 -15.02 5.90
CA LYS A 35 -10.76 -15.68 5.77
C LYS A 35 -11.03 -15.78 4.27
N PRO A 36 -11.07 -16.99 3.69
CA PRO A 36 -11.50 -17.14 2.32
C PRO A 36 -12.96 -16.70 2.25
N THR A 37 -13.20 -15.62 1.54
CA THR A 37 -14.54 -15.18 1.18
C THR A 37 -14.86 -15.79 -0.19
N SER A 38 -16.14 -16.10 -0.44
CA SER A 38 -16.62 -16.36 -1.81
C SER A 38 -16.43 -15.12 -2.70
N GLU A 39 -16.21 -13.99 -2.06
CA GLU A 39 -15.90 -12.70 -2.62
C GLU A 39 -14.40 -12.38 -2.44
N TRP A 40 -13.47 -13.12 -3.06
CA TRP A 40 -12.57 -12.37 -3.95
C TRP A 40 -11.81 -11.09 -3.56
N LYS A 41 -12.55 -9.98 -3.63
CA LYS A 41 -12.15 -8.59 -3.33
C LYS A 41 -11.98 -8.37 -1.83
N GLU A 42 -12.55 -9.26 -1.02
CA GLU A 42 -12.45 -9.28 0.42
C GLU A 42 -11.43 -10.33 0.85
N GLU A 43 -10.15 -9.95 0.83
CA GLU A 43 -9.21 -10.59 1.73
C GLU A 43 -9.47 -10.03 3.13
N ILE A 44 -10.34 -10.68 3.89
CA ILE A 44 -10.50 -10.37 5.30
C ILE A 44 -9.26 -10.92 6.00
N ILE A 45 -8.31 -10.03 6.22
CA ILE A 45 -7.12 -10.27 7.01
C ILE A 45 -7.50 -10.11 8.48
N PHE A 46 -7.36 -11.18 9.24
CA PHE A 46 -7.65 -11.15 10.67
C PHE A 46 -6.53 -11.83 11.45
N TRP A 47 -6.50 -11.59 12.76
CA TRP A 47 -5.58 -12.27 13.64
C TRP A 47 -6.06 -13.71 13.88
N ASP A 48 -5.29 -14.68 13.42
CA ASP A 48 -5.56 -16.12 13.51
C ASP A 48 -4.38 -16.83 14.19
N PRO A 49 -4.24 -16.72 15.52
CA PRO A 49 -3.14 -17.34 16.23
C PRO A 49 -3.17 -18.87 16.09
N LEU A 50 -4.35 -19.47 16.03
CA LEU A 50 -4.50 -20.93 16.00
C LEU A 50 -4.34 -21.53 14.60
N ASN A 51 -4.06 -20.71 13.58
CA ASN A 51 -4.10 -21.13 12.18
C ASN A 51 -5.41 -21.87 11.84
N SER A 52 -6.51 -21.45 12.46
CA SER A 52 -7.83 -22.06 12.32
C SER A 52 -8.37 -21.99 10.89
N THR A 53 -7.84 -21.07 10.08
CA THR A 53 -8.16 -20.88 8.66
C THR A 53 -7.02 -21.20 7.71
N ALA A 54 -5.90 -21.75 8.21
CA ALA A 54 -4.76 -22.11 7.38
C ALA A 54 -5.12 -23.28 6.45
N VAL A 55 -5.49 -22.97 5.21
CA VAL A 55 -5.63 -23.97 4.14
C VAL A 55 -4.23 -24.27 3.59
N PRO A 56 -3.80 -25.55 3.52
CA PRO A 56 -2.52 -25.92 2.91
C PRO A 56 -2.44 -25.39 1.46
N GLY A 57 -1.50 -24.48 1.20
CA GLY A 57 -1.31 -23.86 -0.12
C GLY A 57 -1.78 -22.41 -0.27
N SER A 58 -2.37 -21.79 0.76
CA SER A 58 -2.75 -20.36 0.76
C SER A 58 -1.57 -19.41 0.97
N ILE A 59 -0.50 -19.61 0.21
CA ILE A 59 0.56 -18.62 0.01
C ILE A 59 0.41 -18.25 -1.46
N ALA A 60 -0.28 -17.15 -1.78
CA ALA A 60 -0.47 -16.74 -3.18
C ALA A 60 0.90 -16.75 -3.89
N PRO A 61 1.10 -17.63 -4.90
CA PRO A 61 0.46 -17.47 -6.22
C PRO A 61 -0.09 -18.78 -6.84
N GLY A 62 -1.15 -18.63 -7.66
CA GLY A 62 -1.54 -19.60 -8.69
C GLY A 62 -2.93 -20.19 -8.51
N VAL A 63 -3.77 -20.00 -9.53
CA VAL A 63 -5.19 -20.37 -9.65
C VAL A 63 -5.56 -21.89 -9.67
N PRO A 64 -4.70 -22.92 -9.57
CA PRO A 64 -5.19 -24.32 -9.61
C PRO A 64 -5.86 -24.87 -8.34
N ALA A 65 -5.72 -24.22 -7.18
CA ALA A 65 -6.16 -24.79 -5.90
C ALA A 65 -7.59 -24.39 -5.47
N VAL A 66 -8.17 -23.34 -6.07
CA VAL A 66 -9.46 -22.76 -5.68
C VAL A 66 -10.65 -23.64 -6.12
N SER A 67 -10.47 -24.49 -7.13
CA SER A 67 -11.54 -25.34 -7.68
C SER A 67 -11.87 -26.60 -6.87
N LYS A 68 -11.13 -26.90 -5.79
CA LYS A 68 -11.41 -28.07 -4.92
C LYS A 68 -12.12 -27.74 -3.60
N SER A 69 -12.31 -26.47 -3.25
CA SER A 69 -12.94 -26.06 -1.99
C SER A 69 -14.38 -25.56 -2.14
N VAL A 70 -14.89 -25.41 -3.37
CA VAL A 70 -16.27 -24.95 -3.61
C VAL A 70 -17.23 -26.15 -3.67
N THR A 71 -17.38 -26.84 -2.55
CA THR A 71 -18.62 -27.59 -2.28
C THR A 71 -18.84 -27.57 -0.78
N MET A 72 -19.84 -26.78 -0.37
CA MET A 72 -20.28 -26.56 1.01
C MET A 72 -19.25 -25.80 1.86
N THR A 73 -19.57 -24.66 2.47
CA THR A 73 -20.64 -24.60 3.45
C THR A 73 -20.98 -23.14 3.75
N ASN A 74 -22.28 -22.82 3.82
CA ASN A 74 -22.83 -21.61 4.44
C ASN A 74 -22.57 -21.62 5.97
N GLN A 75 -21.32 -21.77 6.39
CA GLN A 75 -20.92 -21.75 7.79
C GLN A 75 -20.56 -20.32 8.18
N ILE A 76 -21.51 -19.66 8.84
CA ILE A 76 -21.20 -18.57 9.76
C ILE A 76 -20.14 -19.12 10.73
N PRO A 77 -19.00 -18.43 10.96
CA PRO A 77 -17.99 -18.90 11.90
C PRO A 77 -18.66 -19.18 13.24
N ARG A 78 -18.66 -20.45 13.64
CA ARG A 78 -19.21 -20.86 14.93
C ARG A 78 -18.41 -20.13 15.99
N ALA A 79 -19.08 -19.31 16.82
CA ALA A 79 -18.42 -18.63 17.92
C ALA A 79 -17.64 -19.67 18.74
N LEU A 80 -16.33 -19.43 18.92
CA LEU A 80 -15.44 -20.34 19.64
C LEU A 80 -16.03 -20.58 21.04
N ALA A 81 -16.17 -21.86 21.43
CA ALA A 81 -16.72 -22.26 22.72
C ALA A 81 -15.80 -21.89 23.91
N LYS A 82 -14.60 -21.38 23.65
CA LYS A 82 -13.63 -20.87 24.63
C LYS A 82 -12.96 -19.60 24.07
N PRO A 83 -12.57 -18.63 24.92
CA PRO A 83 -11.87 -17.43 24.47
C PRO A 83 -10.56 -17.77 23.74
N MET A 84 -10.22 -16.95 22.73
CA MET A 84 -9.05 -17.09 21.86
C MET A 84 -7.73 -17.02 22.66
N SER A 85 -7.16 -18.15 23.08
CA SER A 85 -5.72 -18.27 23.36
C SER A 85 -5.31 -19.72 23.60
N GLU A 86 -4.57 -20.32 22.67
CA GLU A 86 -3.66 -21.45 22.98
C GLU A 86 -2.18 -21.13 22.66
N ASN A 87 -1.88 -20.01 22.01
CA ASN A 87 -0.50 -19.61 21.80
C ASN A 87 -0.01 -18.78 22.98
N GLY A 88 1.03 -19.27 23.66
CA GLY A 88 1.77 -18.51 24.64
C GLY A 88 2.41 -17.24 24.05
N PRO A 89 3.08 -16.43 24.89
CA PRO A 89 3.76 -15.22 24.45
C PRO A 89 4.72 -15.50 23.27
N LEU A 90 4.62 -14.69 22.20
CA LEU A 90 5.47 -14.86 21.03
C LEU A 90 6.72 -14.02 21.17
N ALA A 91 7.87 -14.67 21.21
CA ALA A 91 9.15 -13.99 21.05
C ALA A 91 9.34 -13.60 19.58
N THR A 92 9.42 -12.31 19.31
CA THR A 92 9.59 -11.78 17.95
C THR A 92 10.69 -10.73 17.89
N VAL A 93 11.11 -10.40 16.68
CA VAL A 93 12.16 -9.41 16.42
C VAL A 93 11.65 -8.46 15.37
N PHE A 94 11.65 -7.17 15.68
CA PHE A 94 11.33 -6.10 14.75
C PHE A 94 12.41 -5.99 13.65
N PRO A 95 12.12 -5.32 12.53
CA PRO A 95 13.11 -5.09 11.47
C PRO A 95 14.41 -4.42 11.90
N ASP A 96 14.37 -3.58 12.94
CA ASP A 96 15.55 -2.92 13.50
C ASP A 96 16.43 -3.87 14.31
N GLY A 97 15.96 -5.09 14.61
CA GLY A 97 16.61 -6.06 15.48
C GLY A 97 16.13 -6.00 16.93
N THR A 98 15.23 -5.08 17.27
CA THR A 98 14.68 -4.96 18.62
C THR A 98 13.82 -6.19 18.92
N LYS A 99 14.17 -6.91 19.98
CA LYS A 99 13.38 -8.06 20.45
C LYS A 99 12.14 -7.56 21.19
N THR A 100 11.01 -8.22 20.97
CA THR A 100 9.77 -7.95 21.69
C THR A 100 9.05 -9.25 21.97
N THR A 101 8.13 -9.19 22.94
CA THR A 101 7.24 -10.30 23.25
C THR A 101 5.81 -9.84 23.04
N ILE A 102 5.11 -10.51 22.13
CA ILE A 102 3.70 -10.21 21.86
C ILE A 102 2.87 -11.02 22.86
N PRO A 103 2.04 -10.36 23.69
CA PRO A 103 1.19 -11.06 24.64
C PRO A 103 0.12 -11.85 23.89
N PRO A 104 -0.38 -12.96 24.48
CA PRO A 104 -1.27 -13.91 23.80
C PRO A 104 -2.62 -13.34 23.38
N ASN A 105 -3.01 -12.18 23.92
CA ASN A 105 -4.30 -11.52 23.71
C ASN A 105 -4.20 -10.24 22.86
N ARG A 106 -3.10 -10.06 22.13
CA ARG A 106 -2.87 -8.87 21.32
C ARG A 106 -2.56 -9.24 19.88
N ASP A 107 -3.24 -8.58 18.95
CA ASP A 107 -2.95 -8.74 17.52
C ASP A 107 -1.51 -8.27 17.26
N PRO A 108 -0.64 -9.14 16.71
CA PRO A 108 0.68 -8.75 16.27
C PRO A 108 0.62 -7.47 15.46
N ARG A 109 -0.27 -7.34 14.46
CA ARG A 109 -0.35 -6.21 13.52
C ARG A 109 -0.39 -4.86 14.24
N GLU A 110 -1.13 -4.76 15.33
CA GLU A 110 -1.18 -3.56 16.17
C GLU A 110 0.17 -3.27 16.82
N VAL A 111 0.84 -4.30 17.37
CA VAL A 111 2.19 -4.17 17.96
C VAL A 111 3.20 -3.67 16.95
N PHE A 112 3.12 -4.10 15.68
CA PHE A 112 4.00 -3.58 14.63
C PHE A 112 3.60 -2.20 14.15
N ALA A 113 2.30 -1.91 14.01
CA ALA A 113 1.84 -0.57 13.67
C ALA A 113 2.37 0.44 14.70
N ASP A 114 2.20 0.15 16.00
CA ASP A 114 2.71 0.96 17.11
C ASP A 114 4.23 1.13 17.09
N TRP A 115 4.97 0.12 16.64
CA TRP A 115 6.42 0.21 16.49
C TRP A 115 6.83 1.00 15.25
N LEU A 116 6.08 0.86 14.16
CA LEU A 116 6.34 1.47 12.87
C LEU A 116 6.14 2.99 12.91
N ILE A 117 5.08 3.45 13.59
CA ILE A 117 4.75 4.88 13.72
C ILE A 117 5.45 5.57 14.89
N ARG A 118 6.52 4.99 15.44
CA ARG A 118 7.29 5.68 16.48
C ARG A 118 8.01 6.87 15.87
N PRO A 119 8.07 8.04 16.54
CA PRO A 119 8.83 9.20 16.06
C PRO A 119 10.32 8.92 15.78
N LYS A 120 10.89 7.94 16.48
CA LYS A 120 12.29 7.51 16.30
C LYS A 120 12.48 6.50 15.16
N ASN A 121 11.41 6.00 14.55
CA ASN A 121 11.48 5.05 13.44
C ASN A 121 11.89 5.79 12.16
N PRO A 122 13.05 5.48 11.56
CA PRO A 122 13.58 6.25 10.44
C PRO A 122 12.93 5.91 9.08
N TRP A 123 12.09 4.87 9.02
CA TRP A 123 11.61 4.32 7.75
C TRP A 123 10.25 4.88 7.34
N PHE A 124 9.28 4.79 8.24
CA PHE A 124 7.87 4.98 7.87
C PHE A 124 7.57 6.41 7.39
N ALA A 125 7.92 7.41 8.19
CA ALA A 125 7.67 8.81 7.87
C ALA A 125 8.35 9.20 6.55
N ARG A 126 9.61 8.78 6.37
CA ARG A 126 10.37 9.00 5.14
C ARG A 126 9.69 8.40 3.91
N ALA A 127 9.29 7.12 4.00
CA ALA A 127 8.68 6.40 2.88
C ALA A 127 7.35 7.04 2.47
N ILE A 128 6.46 7.29 3.43
CA ILE A 128 5.13 7.82 3.14
C ILE A 128 5.18 9.29 2.67
N VAL A 129 6.10 10.10 3.19
CA VAL A 129 6.36 11.46 2.70
C VAL A 129 6.85 11.43 1.26
N ASN A 130 7.86 10.61 0.97
CA ASN A 130 8.42 10.53 -0.38
C ASN A 130 7.38 10.03 -1.40
N ARG A 131 6.55 9.04 -1.03
CA ARG A 131 5.46 8.52 -1.84
C ARG A 131 4.37 9.57 -2.09
N THR A 132 3.95 10.28 -1.04
CA THR A 132 2.94 11.35 -1.15
C THR A 132 3.46 12.50 -2.03
N TRP A 133 4.73 12.87 -1.86
CA TRP A 133 5.38 13.86 -2.71
C TRP A 133 5.47 13.40 -4.16
N ALA A 134 5.88 12.15 -4.40
CA ALA A 134 5.99 11.60 -5.75
C ALA A 134 4.63 11.57 -6.48
N TRP A 135 3.57 11.18 -5.78
CA TRP A 135 2.21 11.21 -6.31
C TRP A 135 1.78 12.63 -6.68
N ALA A 136 2.06 13.61 -5.82
CA ALA A 136 1.70 15.01 -6.05
C ALA A 136 2.53 15.68 -7.17
N MET A 137 3.85 15.48 -7.14
CA MET A 137 4.84 16.20 -7.96
C MET A 137 5.28 15.42 -9.20
N GLY A 138 4.82 14.18 -9.38
CA GLY A 138 5.20 13.27 -10.46
C GLY A 138 6.60 12.66 -10.33
N ARG A 139 7.36 13.04 -9.29
CA ARG A 139 8.71 12.52 -9.00
C ARG A 139 8.99 12.64 -7.51
N GLY A 140 9.48 11.57 -6.89
CA GLY A 140 9.91 11.58 -5.49
C GLY A 140 11.12 12.46 -5.22
N ILE A 141 11.28 12.92 -3.99
CA ILE A 141 12.50 13.58 -3.51
C ILE A 141 13.67 12.59 -3.57
N ILE A 142 13.40 11.34 -3.20
CA ILE A 142 14.17 10.16 -3.58
C ILE A 142 13.49 9.59 -4.83
N HIS A 143 14.23 9.53 -5.94
CA HIS A 143 13.69 9.05 -7.22
C HIS A 143 13.76 7.52 -7.28
N GLU A 144 12.77 6.92 -7.95
CA GLU A 144 12.14 5.66 -7.56
C GLU A 144 11.54 5.74 -6.14
N PRO A 145 10.22 6.04 -6.00
CA PRO A 145 9.61 6.39 -4.72
C PRO A 145 9.80 5.35 -3.60
N ASP A 146 9.87 4.07 -3.96
CA ASP A 146 10.04 2.93 -3.04
C ASP A 146 11.51 2.49 -2.87
N ASP A 147 12.46 3.14 -3.53
CA ASP A 147 13.86 2.68 -3.59
C ASP A 147 14.78 3.43 -2.62
N ILE A 148 14.47 3.36 -1.32
CA ILE A 148 15.17 4.14 -0.30
C ILE A 148 16.41 3.39 0.19
N ARG A 149 17.54 3.65 -0.47
CA ARG A 149 18.84 3.07 -0.13
C ARG A 149 19.89 4.15 0.12
N LYS A 150 21.01 3.77 0.77
CA LYS A 150 22.10 4.71 1.07
C LYS A 150 22.77 5.28 -0.19
N ASP A 151 22.81 4.49 -1.27
CA ASP A 151 23.32 4.83 -2.59
C ASP A 151 22.31 5.57 -3.48
N ASN A 152 21.07 5.75 -3.01
CA ASN A 152 20.04 6.56 -3.66
C ASN A 152 19.59 7.72 -2.73
N PRO A 153 20.45 8.75 -2.56
CA PRO A 153 20.16 9.83 -1.62
C PRO A 153 19.02 10.74 -2.13
N PRO A 154 18.30 11.42 -1.21
CA PRO A 154 17.33 12.43 -1.59
C PRO A 154 17.99 13.58 -2.35
N SER A 155 17.32 14.02 -3.42
CA SER A 155 17.73 15.20 -4.21
C SER A 155 17.75 16.48 -3.37
N ASN A 156 16.86 16.59 -2.39
CA ASN A 156 16.84 17.66 -1.39
C ASN A 156 16.61 17.05 0.01
N PRO A 157 17.69 16.75 0.77
CA PRO A 157 17.60 16.14 2.09
C PRO A 157 16.87 17.00 3.12
N GLU A 158 17.03 18.32 3.06
CA GLU A 158 16.43 19.26 4.00
C GLU A 158 14.91 19.32 3.84
N LEU A 159 14.42 19.36 2.60
CA LEU A 159 12.99 19.30 2.29
C LEU A 159 12.37 18.00 2.81
N LEU A 160 13.01 16.86 2.56
CA LEU A 160 12.51 15.57 3.02
C LEU A 160 12.45 15.53 4.56
N ALA A 161 13.50 15.97 5.25
CA ALA A 161 13.55 16.03 6.71
C ALA A 161 12.48 16.97 7.29
N TYR A 162 12.21 18.11 6.64
CA TYR A 162 11.15 19.03 7.03
C TYR A 162 9.76 18.37 6.94
N LEU A 163 9.45 17.72 5.82
CA LEU A 163 8.16 17.05 5.63
C LEU A 163 7.99 15.82 6.54
N GLU A 164 9.07 15.07 6.80
CA GLU A 164 9.09 13.99 7.81
C GLU A 164 8.68 14.53 9.19
N LYS A 165 9.27 15.67 9.61
CA LYS A 165 8.96 16.32 10.88
C LYS A 165 7.49 16.77 10.95
N GLU A 166 6.97 17.38 9.89
CA GLU A 166 5.57 17.82 9.79
C GLU A 166 4.58 16.66 9.89
N LEU A 167 4.91 15.52 9.27
CA LEU A 167 4.07 14.33 9.39
C LEU A 167 4.06 13.78 10.82
N VAL A 168 5.23 13.72 11.47
CA VAL A 168 5.32 13.22 12.85
C VAL A 168 4.63 14.18 13.83
N SER A 169 4.82 15.49 13.70
CA SER A 169 4.23 16.50 14.60
C SER A 169 2.71 16.59 14.49
N SER A 170 2.15 16.32 13.30
CA SER A 170 0.70 16.26 13.07
C SER A 170 0.05 14.94 13.49
N GLY A 171 0.80 14.01 14.08
CA GLY A 171 0.27 12.70 14.47
C GLY A 171 -0.03 11.80 13.26
N TYR A 172 0.79 11.91 12.21
CA TYR A 172 0.66 11.16 10.95
C TYR A 172 -0.59 11.51 10.12
N ASP A 173 -1.08 12.75 10.20
CA ASP A 173 -2.21 13.22 9.38
C ASP A 173 -1.79 13.45 7.91
N LEU A 174 -2.18 12.53 7.03
CA LEU A 174 -1.94 12.66 5.59
C LEU A 174 -2.69 13.84 4.96
N LYS A 175 -3.82 14.31 5.52
CA LYS A 175 -4.50 15.51 5.02
C LYS A 175 -3.69 16.76 5.31
N HIS A 176 -3.07 16.84 6.49
CA HIS A 176 -2.11 17.91 6.84
C HIS A 176 -0.94 17.94 5.85
N LEU A 177 -0.28 16.79 5.64
CA LEU A 177 0.86 16.69 4.72
C LEU A 177 0.48 17.08 3.28
N LYS A 178 -0.65 16.57 2.76
CA LYS A 178 -1.14 16.91 1.41
C LYS A 178 -1.44 18.40 1.29
N ARG A 179 -2.10 18.99 2.28
CA ARG A 179 -2.38 20.44 2.30
C ARG A 179 -1.08 21.23 2.21
N LEU A 180 -0.10 20.90 3.04
CA LEU A 180 1.21 21.56 3.06
C LEU A 180 1.90 21.51 1.69
N ILE A 181 1.88 20.36 1.02
CA ILE A 181 2.45 20.21 -0.33
C ILE A 181 1.67 21.06 -1.35
N PHE A 182 0.33 20.94 -1.39
CA PHE A 182 -0.50 21.60 -2.39
C PHE A 182 -0.56 23.13 -2.27
N THR A 183 -0.36 23.66 -1.06
CA THR A 183 -0.26 25.12 -0.85
C THR A 183 1.17 25.65 -0.99
N SER A 184 2.16 24.80 -1.28
CA SER A 184 3.54 25.23 -1.45
C SER A 184 3.78 25.93 -2.79
N THR A 185 4.74 26.86 -2.81
CA THR A 185 5.20 27.50 -4.05
C THR A 185 5.73 26.47 -5.05
N ALA A 186 6.38 25.41 -4.58
CA ALA A 186 6.94 24.37 -5.44
C ALA A 186 5.84 23.64 -6.25
N TYR A 187 4.71 23.30 -5.61
CA TYR A 187 3.57 22.68 -6.28
C TYR A 187 2.88 23.65 -7.25
N GLN A 188 2.85 24.94 -6.91
CA GLN A 188 2.18 25.98 -7.71
C GLN A 188 3.04 26.56 -8.83
N PHE A 189 4.27 26.08 -9.02
CA PHE A 189 5.10 26.57 -10.13
C PHE A 189 4.48 26.27 -11.49
N SER A 190 4.78 27.14 -12.46
CA SER A 190 4.47 26.87 -13.86
C SER A 190 5.20 25.62 -14.33
N SER A 191 4.61 24.92 -15.31
CA SER A 191 5.27 23.85 -16.06
C SER A 191 6.30 24.36 -17.08
N ILE A 192 6.38 25.68 -17.29
CA ILE A 192 7.36 26.31 -18.18
C ILE A 192 8.64 26.57 -17.37
N PRO A 193 9.74 25.83 -17.62
CA PRO A 193 10.96 25.98 -16.84
C PRO A 193 11.66 27.31 -17.14
N ARG A 194 11.95 28.10 -16.09
CA ARG A 194 12.76 29.33 -16.20
C ARG A 194 14.26 29.04 -16.25
N SER A 195 14.69 27.94 -15.61
CA SER A 195 16.07 27.46 -15.61
C SER A 195 16.13 26.09 -16.27
N LYS A 196 17.07 25.92 -17.21
CA LYS A 196 17.30 24.67 -17.93
C LYS A 196 18.57 24.04 -17.38
N GLY A 197 18.42 23.04 -16.50
CA GLY A 197 19.56 22.33 -15.94
C GLY A 197 19.14 21.13 -15.09
N PRO A 198 20.00 20.11 -14.93
CA PRO A 198 19.70 18.92 -14.12
C PRO A 198 19.34 19.27 -12.67
N GLN A 199 20.00 20.28 -12.09
CA GLN A 199 19.74 20.73 -10.72
C GLN A 199 18.38 21.41 -10.57
N ALA A 200 17.93 22.17 -11.57
CA ALA A 200 16.60 22.80 -11.55
C ALA A 200 15.50 21.74 -11.51
N ARG A 201 15.64 20.68 -12.31
CA ARG A 201 14.73 19.53 -12.30
C ARG A 201 14.85 18.71 -11.01
N ALA A 202 16.05 18.52 -10.50
CA ALA A 202 16.28 17.81 -9.24
C ALA A 202 15.60 18.49 -8.05
N ASN A 203 15.58 19.83 -8.05
CA ASN A 203 15.04 20.65 -6.97
C ASN A 203 13.63 21.21 -7.26
N PHE A 204 12.88 20.59 -8.17
CA PHE A 204 11.48 20.94 -8.43
C PHE A 204 11.26 22.44 -8.78
N ALA A 205 12.17 23.04 -9.55
CA ALA A 205 12.10 24.47 -9.91
C ALA A 205 11.00 24.82 -10.94
N SER A 206 10.24 23.83 -11.39
CA SER A 206 9.05 23.95 -12.23
C SER A 206 8.16 22.73 -11.99
N TYR A 207 6.86 22.86 -12.22
CA TYR A 207 5.95 21.71 -12.14
C TYR A 207 6.22 20.72 -13.28
N LEU A 208 6.33 19.44 -12.97
CA LEU A 208 6.55 18.40 -13.98
C LEU A 208 5.22 18.01 -14.63
N LEU A 209 5.14 18.16 -15.95
CA LEU A 209 4.01 17.63 -16.70
C LEU A 209 3.96 16.12 -16.57
N ARG A 210 2.79 15.62 -16.21
CA ARG A 210 2.50 14.19 -16.04
C ARG A 210 1.22 13.82 -16.78
N ARG A 211 1.12 12.56 -17.16
CA ARG A 211 -0.13 12.00 -17.67
C ARG A 211 -1.18 12.05 -16.55
N VAL A 212 -2.41 12.40 -16.91
CA VAL A 212 -3.56 12.25 -16.00
C VAL A 212 -3.82 10.75 -15.83
N GLU A 213 -4.17 10.33 -14.61
CA GLU A 213 -4.56 8.95 -14.34
C GLU A 213 -5.76 8.55 -15.20
N ALA A 214 -5.80 7.30 -15.66
CA ALA A 214 -6.86 6.83 -16.57
C ALA A 214 -8.25 7.02 -15.95
N GLU A 215 -8.37 6.78 -14.64
CA GLU A 215 -9.57 7.00 -13.85
C GLU A 215 -10.01 8.47 -13.87
N VAL A 216 -9.10 9.40 -13.61
CA VAL A 216 -9.41 10.84 -13.60
C VAL A 216 -9.79 11.33 -15.00
N LEU A 217 -9.10 10.82 -16.03
CA LEU A 217 -9.37 11.19 -17.41
C LEU A 217 -10.77 10.76 -17.86
N ILE A 218 -11.17 9.51 -17.57
CA ILE A 218 -12.49 9.02 -17.97
C ILE A 218 -13.61 9.70 -17.18
N ASP A 219 -13.39 9.98 -15.90
CA ASP A 219 -14.37 10.69 -15.07
C ASP A 219 -14.62 12.10 -15.62
N ALA A 220 -13.56 12.83 -15.99
CA ALA A 220 -13.70 14.15 -16.60
C ALA A 220 -14.42 14.09 -17.97
N LEU A 221 -14.12 13.10 -18.80
CA LEU A 221 -14.78 12.93 -20.09
C LEU A 221 -16.27 12.60 -19.93
N ASN A 222 -16.62 11.73 -18.99
CA ASN A 222 -18.00 11.37 -18.69
C ASN A 222 -18.78 12.56 -18.12
N GLU A 223 -18.16 13.34 -17.23
CA GLU A 223 -18.76 14.57 -16.70
C GLU A 223 -19.04 15.60 -17.81
N ILE A 224 -18.08 15.85 -18.70
CA ILE A 224 -18.24 16.84 -19.79
C ILE A 224 -19.29 16.40 -20.82
N THR A 225 -19.32 15.11 -21.15
CA THR A 225 -20.19 14.59 -22.22
C THR A 225 -21.56 14.14 -21.74
N GLY A 226 -21.77 14.03 -20.42
CA GLY A 226 -22.95 13.39 -19.85
C GLY A 226 -23.02 11.88 -20.11
N SER A 227 -21.88 11.27 -20.47
CA SER A 227 -21.78 9.83 -20.72
C SER A 227 -21.48 9.05 -19.44
N SER A 228 -21.46 7.73 -19.54
CA SER A 228 -21.05 6.85 -18.45
C SER A 228 -20.39 5.60 -19.01
N ASP A 229 -19.36 5.12 -18.33
CA ASP A 229 -18.78 3.82 -18.63
C ASP A 229 -19.42 2.69 -17.83
N LEU A 230 -19.41 1.50 -18.43
CA LEU A 230 -19.68 0.26 -17.73
C LEU A 230 -18.36 -0.32 -17.23
N TYR A 231 -18.19 -0.34 -15.90
CA TYR A 231 -17.07 -1.03 -15.29
C TYR A 231 -17.47 -2.44 -14.87
N THR A 232 -16.60 -3.39 -15.19
CA THR A 232 -16.81 -4.80 -14.88
C THR A 232 -15.58 -5.36 -14.20
N SER A 233 -15.78 -6.22 -13.21
CA SER A 233 -14.72 -7.09 -12.74
C SER A 233 -15.03 -8.53 -13.16
N ALA A 234 -14.03 -9.20 -13.74
CA ALA A 234 -14.11 -10.62 -14.05
C ALA A 234 -14.09 -11.51 -12.80
N VAL A 235 -13.93 -10.91 -11.63
CA VAL A 235 -13.73 -11.62 -10.39
C VAL A 235 -14.74 -11.00 -9.38
N PRO A 236 -15.51 -11.78 -8.58
CA PRO A 236 -15.58 -13.23 -8.61
C PRO A 236 -16.34 -13.59 -9.86
N GLU A 237 -16.18 -14.79 -10.37
CA GLU A 237 -17.14 -15.26 -11.34
C GLU A 237 -18.49 -15.46 -10.62
N PRO A 238 -19.63 -14.98 -11.17
CA PRO A 238 -19.80 -14.30 -12.45
C PRO A 238 -19.51 -12.78 -12.40
N PHE A 239 -19.24 -12.17 -13.56
CA PHE A 239 -18.90 -10.74 -13.70
C PHE A 239 -19.67 -9.83 -12.74
N THR A 240 -18.93 -9.11 -11.89
CA THR A 240 -19.52 -8.08 -11.04
C THR A 240 -19.59 -6.77 -11.84
N TYR A 241 -20.81 -6.31 -12.07
CA TYR A 241 -21.08 -5.01 -12.67
C TYR A 241 -21.10 -3.93 -11.60
N ILE A 242 -20.35 -2.85 -11.83
CA ILE A 242 -20.35 -1.71 -10.94
C ILE A 242 -21.59 -0.84 -11.23
N PRO A 243 -22.27 -0.29 -10.21
CA PRO A 243 -23.42 0.58 -10.40
C PRO A 243 -23.12 1.73 -11.38
N LYS A 244 -24.10 2.03 -12.23
CA LYS A 244 -24.03 3.18 -13.14
C LYS A 244 -23.87 4.47 -12.32
N GLY A 245 -22.94 5.31 -12.73
CA GLY A 245 -22.64 6.59 -12.07
C GLY A 245 -21.59 6.53 -10.96
N MET A 246 -21.01 5.36 -10.65
CA MET A 246 -19.80 5.30 -9.83
C MET A 246 -18.62 5.87 -10.63
N PRO A 247 -17.88 6.87 -10.10
CA PRO A 247 -16.71 7.39 -10.79
C PRO A 247 -15.57 6.37 -10.76
N ALA A 248 -14.76 6.33 -11.82
CA ALA A 248 -13.60 5.47 -11.94
C ALA A 248 -12.61 5.64 -10.78
N VAL A 249 -12.44 6.87 -10.26
CA VAL A 249 -11.55 7.12 -9.11
C VAL A 249 -12.02 6.44 -7.82
N ALA A 250 -13.31 6.11 -7.72
CA ALA A 250 -13.87 5.40 -6.57
C ALA A 250 -13.81 3.88 -6.71
N LEU A 251 -13.31 3.35 -7.84
CA LEU A 251 -13.21 1.91 -8.05
C LEU A 251 -12.25 1.30 -7.02
N PRO A 252 -12.72 0.32 -6.22
CA PRO A 252 -11.98 -0.18 -5.05
C PRO A 252 -10.74 -1.00 -5.43
N ASP A 253 -10.78 -1.68 -6.58
CA ASP A 253 -9.73 -2.61 -7.00
C ASP A 253 -9.30 -2.39 -8.46
N GLY A 254 -8.09 -2.87 -8.78
CA GLY A 254 -7.50 -2.78 -10.12
C GLY A 254 -7.96 -3.86 -11.10
N SER A 255 -8.73 -4.86 -10.65
CA SER A 255 -9.35 -5.85 -11.54
C SER A 255 -10.60 -5.30 -12.23
N ILE A 256 -11.30 -4.35 -11.58
CA ILE A 256 -12.42 -3.67 -12.19
C ILE A 256 -11.87 -2.88 -13.36
N THR A 257 -12.37 -3.12 -14.55
CA THR A 257 -11.84 -2.48 -15.75
C THR A 257 -12.94 -2.13 -16.74
N SER A 258 -12.56 -1.35 -17.73
CA SER A 258 -13.28 -1.08 -18.96
C SER A 258 -12.26 -1.04 -20.11
N SER A 259 -12.73 -1.04 -21.35
CA SER A 259 -11.85 -0.88 -22.52
C SER A 259 -11.01 0.40 -22.41
N PHE A 260 -11.58 1.48 -21.86
CA PHE A 260 -10.87 2.73 -21.64
C PHE A 260 -9.76 2.60 -20.60
N LEU A 261 -10.08 2.07 -19.40
CA LEU A 261 -9.09 1.96 -18.33
C LEU A 261 -7.89 1.10 -18.72
N SER A 262 -8.14 -0.01 -19.43
CA SER A 262 -7.09 -0.87 -19.98
C SER A 262 -6.24 -0.14 -21.03
N LEU A 263 -6.87 0.61 -21.95
CA LEU A 263 -6.17 1.32 -23.03
C LEU A 263 -5.27 2.46 -22.50
N PHE A 264 -5.73 3.19 -21.48
CA PHE A 264 -5.00 4.31 -20.91
C PHE A 264 -4.04 3.90 -19.78
N GLY A 265 -3.80 2.59 -19.62
CA GLY A 265 -2.74 2.05 -18.78
C GLY A 265 -3.02 2.14 -17.28
N ARG A 266 -4.28 1.97 -16.86
CA ARG A 266 -4.60 1.80 -15.44
C ARG A 266 -3.78 0.64 -14.87
N SER A 267 -3.04 0.89 -13.79
CA SER A 267 -2.31 -0.19 -13.11
C SER A 267 -3.29 -1.24 -12.55
N ALA A 268 -2.94 -2.51 -12.71
CA ALA A 268 -3.66 -3.61 -12.09
C ALA A 268 -3.56 -3.59 -10.55
N ARG A 269 -2.69 -2.74 -9.97
CA ARG A 269 -2.41 -2.64 -8.52
C ARG A 269 -2.08 -3.98 -7.88
N ALA A 270 -1.56 -4.92 -8.68
CA ALA A 270 -1.20 -6.27 -8.28
C ALA A 270 0.00 -6.30 -7.32
N THR A 271 0.72 -5.18 -7.21
CA THR A 271 1.90 -5.05 -6.36
C THR A 271 1.76 -3.87 -5.38
N GLY A 272 2.54 -3.92 -4.31
CA GLY A 272 2.57 -2.87 -3.30
C GLY A 272 3.41 -1.64 -3.68
N MET A 273 4.19 -1.73 -4.76
CA MET A 273 5.16 -0.72 -5.16
C MET A 273 4.46 0.41 -5.91
N GLU A 274 4.80 1.66 -5.58
CA GLU A 274 4.29 2.85 -6.24
C GLU A 274 4.84 2.98 -7.66
N ASN A 275 6.10 2.63 -7.90
CA ASN A 275 6.69 2.73 -9.23
C ASN A 275 6.08 1.75 -10.26
N GLU A 276 5.43 0.68 -9.80
CA GLU A 276 4.67 -0.26 -10.65
C GLU A 276 3.18 0.14 -10.80
N ARG A 277 2.78 1.28 -10.20
CA ARG A 277 1.40 1.79 -10.25
C ARG A 277 1.18 2.90 -11.26
N VAL A 278 2.22 3.34 -11.98
CA VAL A 278 2.21 4.49 -12.91
C VAL A 278 2.22 4.02 -14.37
#